data_AF-A0A6A4ZF25-F1
#
_entry.id   AF-A0A6A4ZF25-F1
#
_cell.length_a   1.000
_cell.length_b   1.000
_cell.length_c   1.000
_cell.angle_alpha   90.00
_cell.angle_beta   90.00
_cell.angle_gamma   90.00
#
_symmetry.space_group_name_H-M   'P 1'
#
loop_
_entity.id
_entity.type
_entity.pdbx_description
1 polymer ?
#
loop_
_entity_poly.entity_id
_entity_poly.type
_entity_poly.pdbx_seq_one_letter_code
_entity_poly.pdbx_strand_id
1 'polypeptide(L)'
;MCQRRVNQRIMHDLALRNRVMEETESKKAKNYEVSLRAAHTATERIKAKKRRELKALVRTSSLLLDDGVEVLILNQPSSIEAMNIARMLSPRFAEIIAYTPDIAKNSADDVRLKGLLDRDRVGSYYR
;
A
#
# COMPACT_ATOMS: atom_id res chain seq x y z
N MET A 1 24.47 19.64 65.78
CA MET A 1 23.16 19.34 65.12
C MET A 1 23.05 19.82 63.67
N CYS A 2 23.78 20.86 63.23
CA CYS A 2 23.70 21.36 61.85
C CYS A 2 24.39 20.46 60.81
N GLN A 3 25.57 19.92 61.11
CA GLN A 3 26.33 19.05 60.19
C GLN A 3 25.56 17.79 59.77
N ARG A 4 24.81 17.16 60.69
CA ARG A 4 23.98 15.99 60.40
C ARG A 4 22.85 16.32 59.41
N ARG A 5 22.21 17.49 59.55
CA ARG A 5 21.15 17.94 58.64
C ARG A 5 21.68 18.25 57.24
N VAL A 6 22.86 18.86 57.15
CA VAL A 6 23.52 19.12 55.87
C VAL A 6 23.86 17.81 55.16
N ASN A 7 24.48 16.86 55.87
CA ASN A 7 24.81 15.55 55.30
C ASN A 7 23.56 14.76 54.85
N GLN A 8 22.46 14.83 55.61
CA GLN A 8 21.20 14.20 55.23
C GLN A 8 20.61 14.81 53.95
N ARG A 9 20.66 16.14 53.79
CA ARG A 9 20.22 16.80 52.55
C ARG A 9 21.08 16.41 51.36
N ILE A 10 22.41 16.39 51.52
CA ILE A 10 23.33 15.98 50.45
C ILE A 10 23.04 14.54 50.01
N MET A 11 22.84 13.61 50.96
CA MET A 11 22.51 12.21 50.63
C MET A 11 21.16 12.07 49.96
N HIS A 12 20.16 12.85 50.40
CA HIS A 12 18.84 12.86 49.77
C HIS A 12 18.89 13.40 48.34
N ASP A 13 19.61 14.49 48.11
CA ASP A 13 19.77 15.08 46.78
C ASP A 13 20.56 14.17 45.83
N LEU A 14 21.56 13.45 46.37
CA LEU A 14 22.33 12.47 45.61
C LEU A 14 21.48 11.24 45.24
N ALA A 15 20.65 10.75 46.16
CA ALA A 15 19.69 9.69 45.89
C ALA A 15 18.63 10.08 44.85
N LEU A 16 18.12 11.32 44.92
CA LEU A 16 17.19 11.84 43.91
C LEU A 16 17.84 11.94 42.53
N ARG A 17 19.08 12.46 42.45
CA ARG A 17 19.83 12.52 41.18
C ARG A 17 20.05 11.14 40.58
N ASN A 18 20.41 10.15 41.40
CA ASN A 18 20.62 8.79 40.94
C ASN A 18 19.32 8.18 40.37
N ARG A 19 18.18 8.38 41.05
CA ARG A 19 16.87 7.92 40.52
C ARG A 19 16.51 8.58 39.19
N VAL A 20 16.74 9.89 39.06
CA VAL A 20 16.47 10.61 37.80
C VAL A 20 17.36 10.06 36.68
N MET A 21 18.63 9.80 36.97
CA MET A 21 19.55 9.20 36.00
C MET A 21 19.07 7.81 35.56
N GLU A 22 18.74 6.92 36.50
CA GLU A 22 18.22 5.58 36.21
C GLU A 22 16.94 5.62 35.37
N GLU A 23 16.01 6.53 35.67
CA GLU A 23 14.79 6.71 34.86
C GLU A 23 15.09 7.18 33.43
N THR A 24 16.06 8.09 33.26
CA THR A 24 16.44 8.57 31.93
C THR A 24 17.13 7.48 31.11
N GLU A 25 17.95 6.65 31.74
CA GLU A 25 18.60 5.51 31.09
C GLU A 25 17.59 4.42 30.70
N SER A 26 16.63 4.12 31.58
CA SER A 26 15.53 3.20 31.28
C SER A 26 14.68 3.68 30.09
N LYS A 27 14.36 4.98 30.04
CA LYS A 27 13.62 5.58 28.92
C LYS A 27 14.43 5.52 27.62
N LYS A 28 15.73 5.78 27.67
CA LYS A 28 16.63 5.67 26.50
C LYS A 28 16.70 4.23 25.97
N ALA A 29 16.82 3.24 26.86
CA ALA A 29 16.86 1.82 26.48
C ALA A 29 15.56 1.38 25.78
N LYS A 30 14.40 1.74 26.35
CA LYS A 30 13.09 1.47 25.72
C LYS A 30 12.95 2.11 24.35
N ASN A 31 13.37 3.38 24.21
CA ASN A 31 13.31 4.08 22.93
C ASN A 31 14.24 3.46 21.88
N TYR A 32 15.41 2.96 22.27
CA TYR A 32 16.34 2.26 21.38
C TYR A 32 15.73 0.96 20.83
N GLU A 33 15.11 0.14 21.68
CA GLU A 33 14.43 -1.08 21.23
C GLU A 33 13.25 -0.80 20.29
N VAL A 34 12.49 0.27 20.55
CA VAL A 34 11.40 0.70 19.69
C VAL A 34 11.94 1.20 18.34
N SER A 35 13.03 1.97 18.34
CA SER A 35 13.68 2.47 17.13
C SER A 35 14.19 1.34 16.23
N LEU A 36 14.79 0.30 16.80
CA LEU A 36 15.25 -0.89 16.07
C LEU A 36 14.10 -1.63 15.35
N ARG A 37 12.91 -1.66 15.96
CA ARG A 37 11.70 -2.30 15.38
C ARG A 37 10.86 -1.33 14.53
N ALA A 38 11.12 -0.03 14.60
CA ALA A 38 10.32 1.01 13.93
C ALA A 38 10.39 0.92 12.40
N ALA A 39 11.57 0.66 11.85
CA ALA A 39 11.74 0.54 10.39
C ALA A 39 10.91 -0.63 9.82
N HIS A 40 10.97 -1.79 10.47
CA HIS A 40 10.23 -2.99 10.07
C HIS A 40 8.71 -2.79 10.21
N THR A 41 8.26 -2.17 11.31
CA THR A 41 6.83 -1.91 11.53
C THR A 41 6.27 -0.87 10.56
N ALA A 42 7.05 0.14 10.16
CA ALA A 42 6.66 1.11 9.13
C ALA A 42 6.48 0.44 7.76
N THR A 43 7.42 -0.44 7.36
CA THR A 43 7.31 -1.17 6.09
C THR A 43 6.12 -2.12 6.06
N GLU A 44 5.82 -2.81 7.16
CA GLU A 44 4.67 -3.71 7.25
C GLU A 44 3.34 -2.95 7.23
N ARG A 45 3.27 -1.75 7.84
CA ARG A 45 2.09 -0.87 7.74
C ARG A 45 1.84 -0.42 6.30
N ILE A 46 2.89 -0.05 5.55
CA ILE A 46 2.77 0.34 4.14
C ILE A 46 2.29 -0.82 3.27
N LYS A 47 2.87 -2.03 3.44
CA LYS A 47 2.42 -3.23 2.71
C LYS A 47 0.96 -3.58 3.03
N ALA A 48 0.59 -3.51 4.31
CA ALA A 48 -0.79 -3.78 4.74
C ALA A 48 -1.78 -2.77 4.15
N LYS A 49 -1.42 -1.48 4.10
CA LYS A 49 -2.23 -0.43 3.46
C LYS A 49 -2.42 -0.71 1.96
N LYS A 50 -1.33 -0.98 1.22
CA LYS A 50 -1.41 -1.33 -0.21
C LYS A 50 -2.27 -2.57 -0.48
N ARG A 51 -2.18 -3.61 0.37
CA ARG A 51 -3.04 -4.80 0.26
C ARG A 51 -4.51 -4.48 0.47
N ARG A 52 -4.85 -3.57 1.41
CA ARG A 52 -6.24 -3.14 1.63
C ARG A 52 -6.77 -2.31 0.47
N GLU A 53 -5.96 -1.39 -0.05
CA GLU A 53 -6.31 -0.59 -1.23
C GLU A 53 -6.56 -1.47 -2.45
N LEU A 54 -5.67 -2.44 -2.71
CA LEU A 54 -5.87 -3.39 -3.80
C LEU A 54 -7.15 -4.21 -3.64
N LYS A 55 -7.43 -4.71 -2.41
CA LYS A 55 -8.68 -5.42 -2.14
C LYS A 55 -9.92 -4.55 -2.33
N ALA A 56 -9.86 -3.29 -1.90
CA ALA A 56 -10.95 -2.34 -2.08
C ALA A 56 -11.20 -2.09 -3.57
N LEU A 57 -10.12 -1.87 -4.34
CA LEU A 57 -10.20 -1.63 -5.78
C LEU A 57 -10.77 -2.83 -6.53
N VAL A 58 -10.30 -4.05 -6.22
CA VAL A 58 -10.84 -5.30 -6.77
C VAL A 58 -12.33 -5.46 -6.42
N ARG A 59 -12.73 -5.10 -5.20
CA ARG A 59 -14.13 -5.18 -4.78
C ARG A 59 -15.00 -4.16 -5.49
N THR A 60 -14.54 -2.93 -5.67
CA THR A 60 -15.26 -1.90 -6.43
C THR A 60 -15.33 -2.23 -7.91
N SER A 61 -14.25 -2.76 -8.50
CA SER A 61 -14.29 -3.18 -9.90
C SER A 61 -15.21 -4.38 -10.09
N SER A 62 -15.23 -5.35 -9.16
CA SER A 62 -16.19 -6.45 -9.20
C SER A 62 -17.63 -5.96 -9.16
N LEU A 63 -17.96 -5.05 -8.24
CA LEU A 63 -19.32 -4.51 -8.12
C LEU A 63 -19.74 -3.72 -9.36
N LEU A 64 -18.86 -2.87 -9.90
CA LEU A 64 -19.14 -2.11 -11.12
C LEU A 64 -19.28 -3.01 -12.35
N LEU A 65 -18.53 -4.11 -12.40
CA LEU A 65 -18.68 -5.12 -13.45
C LEU A 65 -20.00 -5.87 -13.28
N ASP A 66 -20.38 -6.25 -12.06
CA ASP A 66 -21.65 -6.94 -11.78
C ASP A 66 -22.86 -6.09 -12.21
N ASP A 67 -22.90 -4.80 -11.83
CA ASP A 67 -23.99 -3.89 -12.21
C ASP A 67 -24.07 -3.66 -13.73
N GLY A 68 -22.93 -3.48 -14.40
CA GLY A 68 -22.89 -3.30 -15.85
C GLY A 68 -23.24 -4.57 -16.64
N VAL A 69 -22.84 -5.73 -16.12
CA VAL A 69 -23.15 -7.05 -16.70
C VAL A 69 -24.64 -7.35 -16.60
N GLU A 70 -25.28 -7.07 -15.46
CA GLU A 70 -26.72 -7.27 -15.29
C GLU A 70 -27.54 -6.47 -16.30
N VAL A 71 -27.18 -5.20 -16.54
CA VAL A 71 -27.83 -4.36 -17.55
C VAL A 71 -27.67 -4.95 -18.96
N LEU A 72 -26.49 -5.48 -19.30
CA LEU A 72 -26.25 -6.11 -20.59
C LEU A 72 -27.07 -7.39 -20.77
N ILE A 73 -27.25 -8.19 -19.71
CA ILE A 73 -28.06 -9.41 -19.71
C ILE A 73 -29.56 -9.08 -19.85
N LEU A 74 -30.06 -8.09 -19.10
CA LEU A 74 -31.47 -7.69 -19.09
C LEU A 74 -31.94 -7.05 -20.41
N ASN A 75 -31.03 -6.43 -21.16
CA ASN A 75 -31.34 -5.78 -22.43
C ASN A 75 -31.30 -6.72 -23.65
N GLN A 76 -31.07 -8.02 -23.47
CA GLN A 76 -31.04 -8.95 -24.59
C GLN A 76 -32.45 -9.31 -25.08
N PRO A 77 -32.66 -9.44 -26.41
CA PRO A 77 -33.96 -9.74 -26.98
C PRO A 77 -34.39 -11.21 -26.75
N SER A 78 -33.46 -12.08 -26.37
CA SER A 78 -33.73 -13.50 -26.10
C SER A 78 -32.96 -14.03 -24.89
N SER A 79 -33.53 -15.05 -24.22
CA SER A 79 -32.91 -15.71 -23.07
C SER A 79 -31.61 -16.43 -23.44
N ILE A 80 -31.47 -16.89 -24.68
CA ILE A 80 -30.26 -17.56 -25.14
C ILE A 80 -29.11 -16.55 -25.36
N GLU A 81 -29.41 -15.36 -25.87
CA GLU A 81 -28.45 -14.27 -26.01
C GLU A 81 -28.01 -13.75 -24.65
N ALA A 82 -28.96 -13.56 -23.72
CA ALA A 82 -28.67 -13.20 -22.32
C ALA A 82 -27.70 -14.20 -21.67
N MET A 83 -27.93 -15.50 -21.88
CA MET A 83 -27.10 -16.58 -21.32
C MET A 83 -25.70 -16.63 -21.95
N ASN A 84 -25.60 -16.36 -23.25
CA ASN A 84 -24.30 -16.28 -23.93
C ASN A 84 -23.45 -15.11 -23.41
N ILE A 85 -24.07 -13.94 -23.20
CA ILE A 85 -23.39 -12.78 -22.60
C ILE A 85 -22.93 -13.08 -21.17
N ALA A 86 -23.80 -13.64 -20.33
CA ALA A 86 -23.44 -14.03 -18.97
C ALA A 86 -22.26 -15.02 -18.94
N ARG A 87 -22.20 -15.94 -19.91
CA ARG A 87 -21.10 -16.91 -20.02
C ARG A 87 -19.79 -16.25 -20.46
N MET A 88 -19.81 -15.34 -21.44
CA MET A 88 -18.60 -14.63 -21.90
C MET A 88 -18.02 -13.70 -20.83
N LEU A 89 -18.87 -13.07 -20.03
CA LEU A 89 -18.46 -12.10 -19.00
C LEU A 89 -18.17 -12.74 -17.65
N SER A 90 -18.47 -14.02 -17.46
CA SER A 90 -18.26 -14.67 -16.18
C SER A 90 -16.75 -14.75 -15.85
N PRO A 91 -16.34 -14.33 -14.65
CA PRO A 91 -14.95 -14.47 -14.19
C PRO A 91 -14.45 -15.91 -14.20
N ARG A 92 -15.35 -16.91 -14.19
CA ARG A 92 -14.98 -18.33 -14.29
C ARG A 92 -14.41 -18.71 -15.66
N PHE A 93 -14.82 -18.01 -16.71
CA PHE A 93 -14.35 -18.23 -18.09
C PHE A 93 -13.34 -17.17 -18.54
N ALA A 94 -12.97 -16.24 -17.65
CA ALA A 94 -11.91 -15.29 -17.94
C ALA A 94 -10.57 -16.04 -18.03
N GLU A 95 -10.12 -16.33 -19.24
CA GLU A 95 -8.73 -16.70 -19.47
C GLU A 95 -7.85 -15.51 -19.08
N ILE A 96 -7.01 -15.72 -18.06
CA ILE A 96 -6.00 -14.75 -17.67
C ILE A 96 -4.90 -14.82 -18.73
N ILE A 97 -5.08 -14.09 -19.83
CA ILE A 97 -4.02 -13.86 -20.79
C ILE A 97 -3.04 -12.91 -20.10
N ALA A 98 -2.04 -13.48 -19.42
CA ALA A 98 -0.93 -12.73 -18.89
C ALA A 98 -0.09 -12.24 -20.08
N TYR A 99 -0.42 -11.04 -20.57
CA TYR A 99 0.43 -10.35 -21.54
C TYR A 99 1.78 -10.11 -20.87
N THR A 100 2.74 -10.95 -21.23
CA THR A 100 4.15 -10.77 -20.90
C THR A 100 4.73 -9.99 -22.07
N PRO A 101 4.94 -8.66 -21.93
CA PRO A 101 5.64 -7.93 -22.98
C PRO A 101 7.01 -8.56 -23.15
N ASP A 102 7.27 -9.10 -24.34
CA ASP A 102 8.57 -9.65 -24.73
C ASP A 102 9.65 -8.55 -24.76
N ILE A 103 9.20 -7.29 -24.75
CA ILE A 103 10.03 -6.10 -24.68
C ILE A 103 10.31 -5.77 -23.20
N ALA A 104 11.55 -5.99 -22.79
CA ALA A 104 12.03 -5.57 -21.49
C ALA A 104 11.85 -4.05 -21.29
N LYS A 105 11.38 -3.65 -20.11
CA LYS A 105 11.22 -2.23 -19.73
C LYS A 105 12.54 -1.50 -19.88
N ASN A 106 12.51 -0.34 -20.55
CA ASN A 106 13.68 0.50 -20.88
C ASN A 106 14.67 -0.13 -21.88
N SER A 107 14.29 -1.16 -22.61
CA SER A 107 15.06 -1.61 -23.77
C SER A 107 14.99 -0.57 -24.91
N ALA A 108 15.91 -0.68 -25.87
CA ALA A 108 15.90 0.16 -27.07
C ALA A 108 14.56 0.06 -27.83
N ASP A 109 13.96 -1.13 -27.85
CA ASP A 109 12.65 -1.36 -28.46
C ASP A 109 11.51 -0.71 -27.67
N ASP A 110 11.56 -0.70 -26.33
CA ASP A 110 10.57 0.02 -25.49
C ASP A 110 10.59 1.52 -25.77
N VAL A 111 11.78 2.11 -25.90
CA VAL A 111 11.95 3.55 -26.23
C VAL A 111 11.43 3.86 -27.64
N ARG A 112 11.75 3.01 -28.62
CA ARG A 112 11.30 3.15 -30.01
C ARG A 112 9.77 3.07 -30.11
N LEU A 113 9.17 2.13 -29.38
CA LEU A 113 7.72 1.89 -29.42
C LEU A 113 6.95 3.02 -28.73
N LYS A 114 7.46 3.54 -27.60
CA LYS A 114 6.94 4.77 -26.97
C LYS A 114 6.98 5.97 -27.91
N GLY A 115 8.12 6.17 -28.60
CA GLY A 115 8.27 7.25 -29.57
C GLY A 115 7.32 7.14 -30.77
N LEU A 116 6.98 5.92 -31.20
CA LEU A 116 6.02 5.67 -32.27
C LEU A 116 4.59 5.98 -31.80
N LEU A 117 4.18 5.48 -30.62
CA LEU A 117 2.86 5.72 -30.04
C LEU A 117 2.59 7.19 -29.72
N ASP A 118 3.63 7.94 -29.30
CA ASP A 118 3.51 9.39 -29.07
C ASP A 118 3.25 10.16 -30.37
N ARG A 119 3.77 9.67 -31.51
CA ARG A 119 3.56 10.27 -32.84
C ARG A 119 2.24 9.85 -33.48
N ASP A 120 1.74 8.66 -33.13
CA ASP A 120 0.50 8.09 -33.68
C ASP A 120 -0.76 8.52 -32.91
N ARG A 121 -0.64 9.45 -31.95
CA ARG A 121 -1.79 10.14 -31.36
C ARG A 121 -2.50 10.95 -32.45
N VAL A 122 -3.50 10.33 -33.05
CA VAL A 122 -4.49 10.97 -33.93
C VAL A 122 -5.01 12.23 -33.23
N GLY A 123 -4.62 13.41 -33.74
CA GLY A 123 -5.00 14.70 -33.18
C GLY A 123 -3.91 15.77 -33.11
N SER A 124 -2.63 15.46 -33.36
CA SER A 124 -1.55 16.47 -33.40
C SER A 124 -1.48 17.25 -34.73
N TYR A 125 -2.60 17.76 -35.23
CA TYR A 125 -2.67 18.61 -36.43
C TYR A 125 -2.64 20.12 -36.14
N TYR A 126 -2.32 20.51 -34.91
CA TYR A 126 -2.07 21.92 -34.56
C TYR A 126 -0.76 22.05 -33.79
N ARG A 127 0.32 22.24 -34.55
CA ARG A 127 1.48 23.04 -34.14
C ARG A 127 1.95 23.86 -35.32
#